data_AF-A0A7W4G283-F1
#
_entry.id   AF-A0A7W4G283-F1
#
_cell.length_a   1.000
_cell.length_b   1.000
_cell.length_c   1.000
_cell.angle_alpha   90.00
_cell.angle_beta   90.00
_cell.angle_gamma   90.00
#
_symmetry.space_group_name_H-M   'P 1'
#
loop_
_entity.id
_entity.type
_entity.pdbx_description
1 polymer ?
#
loop_
_entity_poly.entity_id
_entity_poly.type
_entity_poly.pdbx_seq_one_letter_code
_entity_poly.pdbx_strand_id
1 'polypeptide(L)'
;MIDKFGKVITQSTGSPILEGENFIIRLIESIKTVAGHLASDVATPSGLPAPLMPLLSFLQFGSIGDKNYTIAEIARLMYRSGYDLRHFIASSIPLAISEFIVRLGFIIKRLHRGYSFKDSIPNASNTTLRRQLIICHATSGLINAGKVYITKNPLSISWPLVLLLLRYSYPELKYLLFGEEAIRSSLVEKEIFDGYESLNSELDQYFISDSRIQV
;
A
#
# COMPACT_ATOMS: atom_id res chain seq x y z
N MET A 1 -0.66 -9.07 24.50
CA MET A 1 -0.13 -10.36 23.97
C MET A 1 -1.32 -11.20 23.51
N ILE A 2 -1.23 -11.99 22.44
CA ILE A 2 -2.34 -12.81 21.93
C ILE A 2 -2.01 -14.28 22.17
N ASP A 3 -2.94 -15.02 22.77
CA ASP A 3 -2.78 -16.46 23.03
C ASP A 3 -2.93 -17.30 21.73
N LYS A 4 -2.52 -18.57 21.77
CA LYS A 4 -2.66 -19.54 20.67
C LYS A 4 -4.11 -19.76 20.21
N PHE A 5 -5.09 -19.31 21.00
CA PHE A 5 -6.52 -19.34 20.70
C PHE A 5 -7.11 -17.98 20.31
N GLY A 6 -6.29 -16.94 20.14
CA GLY A 6 -6.71 -15.64 19.61
C GLY A 6 -7.20 -14.69 20.70
N LYS A 7 -7.14 -15.12 21.96
CA LYS A 7 -7.53 -14.31 23.11
C LYS A 7 -6.48 -13.23 23.41
N VAL A 8 -6.93 -11.99 23.54
CA VAL A 8 -6.07 -10.87 23.97
C VAL A 8 -5.82 -10.97 25.47
N ILE A 9 -4.53 -11.04 25.84
CA ILE A 9 -4.05 -10.99 27.21
C ILE A 9 -3.73 -9.52 27.53
N THR A 10 -4.49 -8.96 28.47
CA THR A 10 -4.31 -7.61 29.00
C THR A 10 -3.53 -7.69 30.31
N GLN A 11 -2.49 -6.86 30.45
CA GLN A 11 -1.82 -6.63 31.73
C GLN A 11 -2.24 -5.25 32.24
N SER A 12 -2.83 -5.20 33.43
CA SER A 12 -3.26 -3.95 34.04
C SER A 12 -2.06 -3.29 34.71
N THR A 13 -1.52 -2.24 34.11
CA THR A 13 -0.49 -1.39 34.72
C THR A 13 -1.17 -0.23 35.43
N GLY A 14 -0.86 -0.02 36.71
CA GLY A 14 -1.46 1.01 37.57
C GLY A 14 -0.98 2.43 37.28
N SER A 15 -1.12 2.91 36.05
CA SER A 15 -0.74 4.27 35.69
C SER A 15 -1.83 5.29 36.09
N PRO A 16 -1.47 6.47 36.61
CA PRO A 16 -2.43 7.50 37.00
C PRO A 16 -3.15 8.10 35.78
N ILE A 17 -4.44 8.41 35.97
CA ILE A 17 -5.30 9.09 35.00
C ILE A 17 -4.84 10.55 34.91
N LEU A 18 -4.62 11.07 33.70
CA LEU A 18 -4.18 12.44 33.47
C LEU A 18 -5.19 13.24 32.66
N GLU A 19 -5.33 14.53 32.99
CA GLU A 19 -6.26 15.47 32.38
C GLU A 19 -5.54 16.68 31.75
N GLY A 20 -6.14 17.28 30.73
CA GLY A 20 -5.73 18.58 30.16
C GLY A 20 -4.44 18.57 29.31
N GLU A 21 -3.68 19.66 29.33
CA GLU A 21 -2.46 19.86 28.50
C GLU A 21 -1.36 18.82 28.76
N ASN A 22 -1.29 18.33 30.01
CA ASN A 22 -0.36 17.28 30.41
C ASN A 22 -0.62 15.94 29.69
N PHE A 23 -1.85 15.70 29.23
CA PHE A 23 -2.18 14.53 28.41
C PHE A 23 -1.53 14.63 27.02
N ILE A 24 -1.65 15.78 26.34
CA ILE A 24 -1.14 15.98 24.98
C ILE A 24 0.40 15.91 24.96
N ILE A 25 1.06 16.58 25.91
CA ILE A 25 2.52 16.58 26.01
C ILE A 25 3.03 15.15 26.23
N ARG A 26 2.45 14.41 27.19
CA ARG A 26 2.86 13.01 27.43
C ARG A 26 2.50 12.08 26.29
N LEU A 27 1.42 12.34 25.55
CA LEU A 27 1.09 11.56 24.36
C LEU A 27 2.19 11.71 23.30
N ILE A 28 2.63 12.94 23.03
CA ILE A 28 3.72 13.22 22.09
C ILE A 28 5.03 12.61 22.58
N GLU A 29 5.35 12.75 23.87
CA GLU A 29 6.54 12.10 24.47
C GLU A 29 6.47 10.59 24.35
N SER A 30 5.32 9.98 24.65
CA SER A 30 5.13 8.54 24.53
C SER A 30 5.32 8.06 23.09
N ILE A 31 4.81 8.80 22.10
CA ILE A 31 5.02 8.51 20.68
C ILE A 31 6.52 8.61 20.34
N LYS A 32 7.22 9.66 20.80
CA LYS A 32 8.67 9.81 20.58
C LYS A 32 9.47 8.68 21.21
N THR A 33 9.17 8.30 22.44
CA THR A 33 9.83 7.20 23.16
C THR A 33 9.62 5.89 22.42
N VAL A 34 8.39 5.58 22.01
CA VAL A 34 8.10 4.38 21.21
C VAL A 34 8.82 4.42 19.87
N ALA A 35 8.83 5.56 19.17
CA ALA A 35 9.57 5.71 17.92
C ALA A 35 11.08 5.50 18.10
N GLY A 36 11.66 5.99 19.20
CA GLY A 36 13.05 5.77 19.57
C GLY A 36 13.36 4.29 19.81
N HIS A 37 12.49 3.59 20.56
CA HIS A 37 12.62 2.14 20.77
C HIS A 37 12.50 1.36 19.46
N LEU A 38 11.53 1.69 18.61
CA LEU A 38 11.39 1.07 17.30
C LEU A 38 12.67 1.26 16.46
N ALA A 39 13.22 2.48 16.43
CA ALA A 39 14.44 2.77 15.70
C ALA A 39 15.65 1.97 16.21
N SER A 40 15.83 1.83 17.53
CA SER A 40 16.89 0.99 18.08
C SER A 40 16.68 -0.50 17.79
N ASP A 41 15.43 -0.96 17.79
CA ASP A 41 15.09 -2.38 17.59
C ASP A 41 15.36 -2.85 16.16
N VAL A 42 15.41 -1.96 15.17
CA VAL A 42 15.81 -2.29 13.78
C VAL A 42 17.22 -2.88 13.71
N ALA A 43 18.15 -2.37 14.54
CA ALA A 43 19.54 -2.78 14.53
C ALA A 43 19.82 -4.01 15.41
N THR A 44 18.83 -4.48 16.16
CA THR A 44 19.00 -5.64 17.05
C THR A 44 19.05 -6.98 16.27
N PRO A 45 19.64 -8.04 16.83
CA PRO A 45 19.64 -9.36 16.21
C PRO A 45 18.24 -9.96 15.99
N SER A 46 17.27 -9.60 16.85
CA SER A 46 15.87 -10.07 16.71
C SER A 46 15.07 -9.26 15.70
N GLY A 47 15.44 -7.99 15.49
CA GLY A 47 14.84 -7.09 14.49
C GLY A 47 13.35 -6.78 14.75
N LEU A 48 12.82 -5.79 14.05
CA LEU A 48 11.38 -5.54 14.06
C LEU A 48 10.63 -6.56 13.17
N PRO A 49 9.39 -6.93 13.51
CA PRO A 49 8.56 -7.71 12.60
C PRO A 49 8.28 -6.92 11.31
N ALA A 50 8.10 -7.61 10.19
CA ALA A 50 7.77 -6.96 8.93
C ALA A 50 6.43 -6.19 9.03
N PRO A 51 6.22 -5.14 8.21
CA PRO A 51 5.00 -4.33 8.28
C PRO A 51 3.74 -5.18 8.13
N LEU A 52 2.70 -4.89 8.93
CA LEU A 52 1.41 -5.61 8.97
C LEU A 52 1.48 -7.11 9.33
N MET A 53 2.67 -7.69 9.45
CA MET A 53 2.86 -9.09 9.80
C MET A 53 2.34 -9.45 11.20
N PRO A 54 2.44 -8.58 12.24
CA PRO A 54 1.81 -8.85 13.53
C PRO A 54 0.30 -9.05 13.45
N LEU A 55 -0.39 -8.40 12.51
CA LEU A 55 -1.84 -8.53 12.32
C LEU A 55 -2.24 -9.93 11.85
N LEU A 56 -1.35 -10.66 11.18
CA LEU A 56 -1.59 -12.04 10.78
C LEU A 56 -1.75 -12.97 12.00
N SER A 57 -1.30 -12.55 13.19
CA SER A 57 -1.50 -13.30 14.44
C SER A 57 -2.97 -13.48 14.82
N PHE A 58 -3.86 -12.62 14.30
CA PHE A 58 -5.31 -12.73 14.47
C PHE A 58 -5.94 -13.76 13.53
N LEU A 59 -5.25 -14.17 12.45
CA LEU A 59 -5.75 -15.11 11.45
C LEU A 59 -5.40 -16.55 11.85
N GLN A 60 -6.16 -17.11 12.80
CA GLN A 60 -5.95 -18.46 13.33
C GLN A 60 -6.66 -19.57 12.53
N PHE A 61 -6.99 -19.28 11.27
CA PHE A 61 -7.60 -20.23 10.36
C PHE A 61 -6.64 -20.55 9.20
N GLY A 62 -7.02 -21.57 8.43
CA GLY A 62 -6.20 -22.11 7.33
C GLY A 62 -5.36 -23.29 7.78
N SER A 63 -5.14 -24.21 6.83
CA SER A 63 -4.25 -25.36 6.99
C SER A 63 -3.25 -25.35 5.86
N ILE A 64 -2.01 -24.98 6.16
CA ILE A 64 -0.93 -24.84 5.17
C ILE A 64 0.23 -25.78 5.52
N GLY A 65 0.61 -26.61 4.54
CA GLY A 65 1.71 -27.59 4.64
C GLY A 65 1.34 -28.86 5.39
N ASP A 66 2.27 -29.82 5.45
CA ASP A 66 2.04 -31.16 6.02
C ASP A 66 1.72 -31.15 7.52
N LYS A 67 2.11 -30.07 8.21
CA LYS A 67 1.89 -29.88 9.65
C LYS A 67 0.62 -29.06 9.97
N ASN A 68 -0.21 -28.77 8.97
CA ASN A 68 -1.47 -28.02 9.10
C ASN A 68 -1.32 -26.69 9.85
N TYR A 69 -0.31 -25.88 9.49
CA TYR A 69 -0.09 -24.60 10.14
C TYR A 69 -1.17 -23.58 9.76
N THR A 70 -1.63 -22.82 10.75
CA THR A 70 -2.49 -21.63 10.54
C THR A 70 -1.68 -20.46 9.98
N ILE A 71 -2.36 -19.45 9.41
CA ILE A 71 -1.70 -18.24 8.91
C ILE A 71 -0.91 -17.53 10.03
N ALA A 72 -1.50 -17.45 11.23
CA ALA A 72 -0.84 -16.91 12.42
C ALA A 72 0.43 -17.68 12.83
N GLU A 73 0.45 -18.99 12.66
CA GLU A 73 1.64 -19.81 12.94
C GLU A 73 2.72 -19.62 11.88
N ILE A 74 2.35 -19.55 10.59
CA ILE A 74 3.32 -19.27 9.52
C ILE A 74 3.96 -17.91 9.72
N ALA A 75 3.18 -16.86 10.01
CA ALA A 75 3.73 -15.54 10.28
C ALA A 75 4.72 -15.58 11.46
N ARG A 76 4.37 -16.25 12.56
CA ARG A 76 5.29 -16.41 13.71
C ARG A 76 6.54 -17.20 13.36
N LEU A 77 6.40 -18.25 12.55
CA LEU A 77 7.53 -19.07 12.09
C LEU A 77 8.45 -18.27 11.17
N MET A 78 7.91 -17.53 10.20
CA MET A 78 8.68 -16.64 9.33
C MET A 78 9.52 -15.66 10.16
N TYR A 79 8.90 -14.97 11.13
CA TYR A 79 9.63 -14.02 11.97
C TYR A 79 10.73 -14.71 12.80
N ARG A 80 10.42 -15.85 13.43
CA ARG A 80 11.43 -16.66 14.17
C ARG A 80 12.55 -17.20 13.29
N SER A 81 12.27 -17.45 12.01
CA SER A 81 13.26 -17.87 11.02
C SER A 81 14.09 -16.70 10.45
N GLY A 82 13.98 -15.50 11.03
CA GLY A 82 14.77 -14.33 10.63
C GLY A 82 14.10 -13.47 9.57
N TYR A 83 12.80 -13.66 9.31
CA TYR A 83 12.03 -12.75 8.45
C TYR A 83 11.66 -11.48 9.23
N ASP A 84 12.64 -10.60 9.40
CA ASP A 84 12.50 -9.31 10.07
C ASP A 84 12.27 -8.16 9.07
N LEU A 85 12.18 -6.94 9.58
CA LEU A 85 12.01 -5.73 8.78
C LEU A 85 13.17 -5.51 7.80
N ARG A 86 14.40 -5.93 8.14
CA ARG A 86 15.55 -5.79 7.24
C ARG A 86 15.42 -6.74 6.06
N HIS A 87 15.01 -7.99 6.31
CA HIS A 87 14.69 -8.94 5.27
C HIS A 87 13.54 -8.45 4.37
N PHE A 88 12.51 -7.84 4.96
CA PHE A 88 11.43 -7.20 4.22
C PHE A 88 11.93 -6.07 3.31
N ILE A 89 12.76 -5.16 3.81
CA ILE A 89 13.34 -4.07 3.01
C ILE A 89 14.22 -4.63 1.90
N ALA A 90 15.12 -5.57 2.20
CA ALA A 90 16.00 -6.18 1.23
C ALA A 90 15.23 -6.89 0.11
N SER A 91 14.18 -7.66 0.46
CA SER A 91 13.32 -8.33 -0.53
C SER A 91 12.39 -7.37 -1.30
N SER A 92 12.21 -6.14 -0.81
CA SER A 92 11.46 -5.09 -1.50
C SER A 92 12.27 -4.38 -2.58
N ILE A 93 13.60 -4.38 -2.51
CA ILE A 93 14.49 -3.75 -3.51
C ILE A 93 14.20 -4.27 -4.94
N PRO A 94 14.21 -5.59 -5.23
CA PRO A 94 13.92 -6.07 -6.58
C PRO A 94 12.50 -5.72 -7.05
N LEU A 95 11.53 -5.65 -6.13
CA LEU A 95 10.16 -5.24 -6.45
C LEU A 95 10.10 -3.76 -6.84
N ALA A 96 10.80 -2.89 -6.09
CA ALA A 96 10.89 -1.47 -6.40
C ALA A 96 11.56 -1.23 -7.77
N ILE A 97 12.62 -1.99 -8.09
CA ILE A 97 13.27 -1.95 -9.40
C ILE A 97 12.28 -2.35 -10.50
N SER A 98 11.51 -3.43 -10.31
CA SER A 98 10.52 -3.86 -11.30
C SER A 98 9.43 -2.81 -11.54
N GLU A 99 8.94 -2.17 -10.47
CA GLU A 99 7.97 -1.08 -10.56
C GLU A 99 8.54 0.13 -11.30
N PHE A 100 9.80 0.49 -11.00
CA PHE A 100 10.49 1.58 -11.67
C PHE A 100 10.61 1.35 -13.19
N ILE A 101 10.99 0.13 -13.60
CA ILE A 101 11.09 -0.25 -15.02
C ILE A 101 9.73 -0.11 -15.72
N VAL A 102 8.64 -0.58 -15.09
CA VAL A 102 7.29 -0.46 -15.65
C VAL A 102 6.88 1.01 -15.80
N ARG A 103 7.15 1.85 -14.80
CA ARG A 103 6.87 3.28 -14.85
C ARG A 103 7.67 4.00 -15.93
N LEU A 104 8.95 3.66 -16.10
CA LEU A 104 9.77 4.17 -17.21
C LEU A 104 9.20 3.75 -18.57
N GLY A 105 8.85 2.48 -18.74
CA GLY A 105 8.23 1.98 -19.96
C GLY A 105 6.91 2.68 -20.29
N PHE A 106 6.11 3.00 -19.27
CA PHE A 106 4.89 3.78 -19.44
C PHE A 106 5.16 5.21 -19.95
N ILE A 107 6.16 5.90 -19.37
CA ILE A 107 6.57 7.25 -19.80
C ILE A 107 7.00 7.22 -21.27
N ILE A 108 7.91 6.31 -21.63
CA ILE A 108 8.42 6.16 -23.00
C ILE A 108 7.27 5.89 -23.98
N LYS A 109 6.35 4.99 -23.62
CA LYS A 109 5.16 4.67 -24.43
C LYS A 109 4.26 5.88 -24.65
N ARG A 110 4.11 6.77 -23.67
CA ARG A 110 3.31 7.99 -23.83
C ARG A 110 4.02 9.03 -24.68
N LEU A 111 5.32 9.25 -24.47
CA LEU A 111 6.11 10.17 -25.30
C LEU A 111 6.08 9.76 -26.77
N HIS A 112 6.21 8.47 -27.08
CA HIS A 112 6.11 7.95 -28.44
C HIS A 112 4.72 8.14 -29.08
N ARG A 113 3.66 8.35 -28.28
CA ARG A 113 2.30 8.60 -28.77
C ARG A 113 2.00 10.09 -28.92
N GLY A 114 3.00 10.97 -28.74
CA GLY A 114 2.86 12.42 -28.91
C GLY A 114 2.36 13.16 -27.67
N TYR A 115 2.28 12.51 -26.51
CA TYR A 115 1.95 13.21 -25.26
C TYR A 115 3.13 14.05 -24.78
N SER A 116 2.85 15.19 -24.14
CA SER A 116 3.87 16.00 -23.47
C SER A 116 4.51 15.24 -22.30
N PHE A 117 5.73 15.63 -21.94
CA PHE A 117 6.43 15.05 -20.78
C PHE A 117 5.64 15.24 -19.48
N LYS A 118 5.01 16.42 -19.30
CA LYS A 118 4.16 16.71 -18.13
C LYS A 118 2.99 15.74 -18.01
N ASP A 119 2.34 15.42 -19.14
CA ASP A 119 1.20 14.49 -19.19
C ASP A 119 1.63 13.02 -19.09
N SER A 120 2.91 12.74 -19.28
CA SER A 120 3.49 11.40 -19.23
C SER A 120 3.92 10.99 -17.82
N ILE A 121 3.88 11.91 -16.85
CA ILE A 121 4.28 11.64 -15.46
C ILE A 121 3.38 10.53 -14.88
N PRO A 122 3.98 9.46 -14.31
CA PRO A 122 3.24 8.31 -13.84
C PRO A 122 2.42 8.66 -12.59
N ASN A 123 1.13 8.91 -12.78
CA ASN A 123 0.18 9.15 -11.69
C ASN A 123 -0.48 7.83 -11.22
N ALA A 124 -0.65 7.66 -9.91
CA ALA A 124 -1.33 6.52 -9.30
C ALA A 124 -2.81 6.40 -9.71
N SER A 125 -3.44 7.50 -10.14
CA SER A 125 -4.81 7.49 -10.66
C SER A 125 -4.94 6.84 -12.05
N ASN A 126 -3.83 6.72 -12.79
CA ASN A 126 -3.87 6.20 -14.16
C ASN A 126 -4.16 4.69 -14.18
N THR A 127 -5.33 4.33 -14.70
CA THR A 127 -5.81 2.94 -14.81
C THR A 127 -4.89 2.06 -15.67
N THR A 128 -4.31 2.62 -16.73
CA THR A 128 -3.41 1.88 -17.64
C THR A 128 -2.11 1.52 -16.93
N LEU A 129 -1.49 2.48 -16.24
CA LEU A 129 -0.28 2.24 -15.46
C LEU A 129 -0.54 1.24 -14.32
N ARG A 130 -1.65 1.41 -13.59
CA ARG A 130 -2.03 0.50 -12.50
C ARG A 130 -2.20 -0.95 -13.00
N ARG A 131 -2.86 -1.16 -14.15
CA ARG A 131 -3.00 -2.49 -14.75
C ARG A 131 -1.65 -3.10 -15.14
N GLN A 132 -0.73 -2.31 -15.70
CA GLN A 132 0.62 -2.78 -16.01
C GLN A 132 1.38 -3.23 -14.74
N LEU A 133 1.26 -2.46 -13.65
CA LEU A 133 1.86 -2.82 -12.36
C LEU A 133 1.22 -4.07 -11.75
N ILE A 134 -0.11 -4.23 -11.84
CA ILE A 134 -0.79 -5.46 -11.42
C ILE A 134 -0.25 -6.65 -12.21
N ILE A 135 -0.16 -6.57 -13.54
CA ILE A 135 0.32 -7.68 -14.38
C ILE A 135 1.78 -8.02 -14.02
N CYS A 136 2.63 -7.01 -13.84
CA CYS A 136 4.03 -7.20 -13.46
C CYS A 136 4.14 -7.95 -12.11
N HIS A 137 3.46 -7.46 -11.07
CA HIS A 137 3.53 -8.08 -9.75
C HIS A 137 2.75 -9.40 -9.67
N ALA A 138 1.70 -9.60 -10.46
CA ALA A 138 0.99 -10.87 -10.56
C ALA A 138 1.88 -11.95 -11.18
N THR A 139 2.62 -11.59 -12.23
CA THR A 139 3.62 -12.48 -12.84
C THR A 139 4.70 -12.86 -11.82
N SER A 140 5.24 -11.88 -11.09
CA SER A 140 6.18 -12.15 -9.99
C SER A 140 5.55 -13.01 -8.88
N GLY A 141 4.27 -12.80 -8.58
CA GLY A 141 3.48 -13.59 -7.62
C GLY A 141 3.37 -15.05 -8.02
N LEU A 142 3.07 -15.31 -9.30
CA LEU A 142 3.04 -16.66 -9.86
C LEU A 142 4.41 -17.33 -9.78
N ILE A 143 5.49 -16.61 -10.10
CA ILE A 143 6.86 -17.14 -9.97
C ILE A 143 7.16 -17.48 -8.51
N ASN A 144 6.80 -16.60 -7.56
CA ASN A 144 7.02 -16.85 -6.14
C ASN A 144 6.19 -18.04 -5.63
N ALA A 145 4.93 -18.15 -6.04
CA ALA A 145 4.07 -19.29 -5.72
C ALA A 145 4.63 -20.59 -6.30
N GLY A 146 5.11 -20.56 -7.55
CA GLY A 146 5.82 -21.68 -8.18
C GLY A 146 7.06 -22.09 -7.39
N LYS A 147 7.88 -21.13 -6.93
CA LYS A 147 9.04 -21.38 -6.07
C LYS A 147 8.63 -22.09 -4.78
N VAL A 148 7.57 -21.62 -4.11
CA VAL A 148 7.04 -22.24 -2.88
C VAL A 148 6.54 -23.65 -3.17
N TYR A 149 5.82 -23.85 -4.27
CA TYR A 149 5.26 -25.13 -4.65
C TYR A 149 6.33 -26.19 -4.97
N ILE A 150 7.40 -25.78 -5.65
CA ILE A 150 8.52 -26.67 -5.99
C ILE A 150 9.38 -26.98 -4.77
N THR A 151 9.74 -25.96 -3.98
CA THR A 151 10.60 -26.14 -2.80
C THR A 151 9.89 -26.75 -1.61
N LYS A 152 8.55 -26.82 -1.64
CA LYS A 152 7.68 -27.23 -0.53
C LYS A 152 7.94 -26.44 0.76
N ASN A 153 8.53 -25.25 0.65
CA ASN A 153 8.86 -24.41 1.79
C ASN A 153 7.89 -23.22 1.87
N PRO A 154 6.90 -23.26 2.78
CA PRO A 154 5.93 -22.17 2.95
C PRO A 154 6.58 -20.87 3.46
N LEU A 155 7.78 -20.93 4.05
CA LEU A 155 8.52 -19.76 4.53
C LEU A 155 9.17 -18.96 3.38
N SER A 156 9.15 -19.48 2.15
CA SER A 156 9.78 -18.85 0.99
C SER A 156 8.90 -17.83 0.26
N ILE A 157 7.69 -17.59 0.80
CA ILE A 157 6.74 -16.57 0.35
C ILE A 157 7.35 -15.16 0.53
N SER A 158 7.23 -14.33 -0.50
CA SER A 158 7.64 -12.92 -0.42
C SER A 158 6.52 -12.07 0.16
N TRP A 159 6.65 -11.68 1.44
CA TRP A 159 5.69 -10.81 2.11
C TRP A 159 5.52 -9.43 1.44
N PRO A 160 6.58 -8.70 1.03
CA PRO A 160 6.40 -7.43 0.35
C PRO A 160 5.67 -7.55 -0.99
N LEU A 161 5.85 -8.67 -1.70
CA LEU A 161 5.12 -8.93 -2.94
C LEU A 161 3.61 -9.12 -2.69
N VAL A 162 3.25 -9.82 -1.61
CA VAL A 162 1.85 -9.98 -1.19
C VAL A 162 1.23 -8.63 -0.87
N LEU A 163 1.92 -7.78 -0.10
CA LEU A 163 1.44 -6.43 0.23
C LEU A 163 1.31 -5.54 -1.01
N LEU A 164 2.25 -5.62 -1.94
CA LEU A 164 2.25 -4.82 -3.17
C LEU A 164 1.10 -5.24 -4.10
N LEU A 165 0.88 -6.54 -4.25
CA LEU A 165 -0.28 -7.08 -4.96
C LEU A 165 -1.58 -6.62 -4.32
N LEU A 166 -1.70 -6.68 -2.99
CA LEU A 166 -2.89 -6.23 -2.28
C LEU A 166 -3.14 -4.73 -2.52
N ARG A 167 -2.10 -3.89 -2.43
CA ARG A 167 -2.18 -2.44 -2.66
C ARG A 167 -2.72 -2.11 -4.05
N TYR A 168 -2.20 -2.75 -5.09
CA TYR A 168 -2.58 -2.43 -6.47
C TYR A 168 -3.86 -3.12 -6.91
N SER A 169 -4.16 -4.31 -6.40
CA SER A 169 -5.39 -5.04 -6.72
C SER A 169 -6.63 -4.46 -6.04
N TYR A 170 -6.51 -3.91 -4.82
CA TYR A 170 -7.67 -3.40 -4.08
C TYR A 170 -8.53 -2.38 -4.85
N PRO A 171 -7.97 -1.32 -5.49
CA PRO A 171 -8.78 -0.38 -6.28
C PRO A 171 -9.47 -1.04 -7.50
N GLU A 172 -8.81 -2.00 -8.14
CA GLU A 172 -9.34 -2.67 -9.34
C GLU A 172 -10.40 -3.72 -8.95
N LEU A 173 -10.21 -4.44 -7.85
CA LEU A 173 -11.22 -5.34 -7.29
C LEU A 173 -12.45 -4.56 -6.82
N LYS A 174 -12.26 -3.41 -6.17
CA LYS A 174 -13.36 -2.51 -5.81
C LYS A 174 -14.10 -2.03 -7.05
N TYR A 175 -13.38 -1.68 -8.13
CA TYR A 175 -13.99 -1.34 -9.42
C TYR A 175 -14.84 -2.49 -9.97
N LEU A 176 -14.30 -3.71 -10.03
CA LEU A 176 -15.01 -4.87 -10.58
C LEU A 176 -16.21 -5.31 -9.75
N LEU A 177 -16.13 -5.22 -8.42
CA LEU A 177 -17.20 -5.68 -7.51
C LEU A 177 -18.31 -4.65 -7.31
N PHE A 178 -18.00 -3.36 -7.39
CA PHE A 178 -18.93 -2.29 -7.01
C PHE A 178 -19.16 -1.22 -8.09
N GLY A 179 -18.50 -1.28 -9.27
CA GLY A 179 -18.33 -0.05 -10.05
C GLY A 179 -18.24 -0.19 -11.55
N GLU A 180 -19.39 -0.40 -12.20
CA GLU A 180 -19.67 0.32 -13.45
C GLU A 180 -20.42 1.64 -13.16
N GLU A 181 -21.49 1.61 -12.36
CA GLU A 181 -22.40 2.77 -12.18
C GLU A 181 -21.84 3.88 -11.27
N ALA A 182 -21.29 3.54 -10.10
CA ALA A 182 -20.78 4.55 -9.15
C ALA A 182 -19.59 5.34 -9.71
N ILE A 183 -18.75 4.69 -10.53
CA ILE A 183 -17.58 5.32 -11.14
C ILE A 183 -17.99 6.08 -12.40
N ARG A 184 -18.93 5.56 -13.21
CA ARG A 184 -19.53 6.33 -14.31
C ARG A 184 -20.14 7.64 -13.81
N SER A 185 -20.87 7.61 -12.69
CA SER A 185 -21.41 8.83 -12.08
C SER A 185 -20.30 9.81 -11.68
N SER A 186 -19.25 9.34 -11.00
CA SER A 186 -18.14 10.21 -10.59
C SER A 186 -17.30 10.76 -11.75
N LEU A 187 -17.17 10.00 -12.85
CA LEU A 187 -16.47 10.44 -14.06
C LEU A 187 -17.31 11.46 -14.84
N VAL A 188 -18.62 11.21 -14.97
CA VAL A 188 -19.56 12.17 -15.59
C VAL A 188 -19.60 13.45 -14.78
N GLU A 189 -19.67 13.37 -13.45
CA GLU A 189 -19.66 14.54 -12.57
C GLU A 189 -18.37 15.35 -12.70
N LYS A 190 -17.21 14.66 -12.77
CA LYS A 190 -15.93 15.33 -13.00
C LYS A 190 -15.85 16.00 -14.37
N GLU A 191 -16.28 15.32 -15.44
CA GLU A 191 -16.28 15.89 -16.80
C GLU A 191 -17.21 17.11 -16.90
N ILE A 192 -18.38 17.05 -16.25
CA ILE A 192 -19.30 18.18 -16.15
C ILE A 192 -18.64 19.34 -15.40
N PHE A 193 -17.98 19.07 -14.27
CA PHE A 193 -17.32 20.11 -13.47
C PHE A 193 -16.16 20.77 -14.23
N ASP A 194 -15.29 19.96 -14.87
CA ASP A 194 -14.17 20.44 -15.68
C ASP A 194 -14.69 21.28 -16.88
N GLY A 195 -15.82 20.88 -17.50
CA GLY A 195 -16.49 21.64 -18.55
C GLY A 195 -17.14 22.95 -18.06
N TYR A 196 -17.67 22.96 -16.84
CA TYR A 196 -18.15 24.18 -16.20
C TYR A 196 -17.01 25.16 -15.92
N GLU A 197 -15.88 24.68 -15.38
CA GLU A 197 -14.69 25.52 -15.18
C GLU A 197 -14.16 26.08 -16.49
N SER A 198 -14.09 25.27 -17.56
CA SER A 198 -13.63 25.75 -18.85
C SER A 198 -14.55 26.83 -19.42
N LEU A 199 -15.88 26.62 -19.39
CA LEU A 199 -16.85 27.61 -19.83
C LEU A 199 -16.78 28.90 -19.01
N ASN A 200 -16.63 28.78 -17.68
CA ASN A 200 -16.53 29.95 -16.83
C ASN A 200 -15.25 30.76 -17.12
N SER A 201 -14.14 30.07 -17.38
CA SER A 201 -12.88 30.72 -17.78
C SER A 201 -12.96 31.39 -19.16
N GLU A 202 -13.69 30.82 -20.11
CA GLU A 202 -13.94 31.42 -21.43
C GLU A 202 -14.85 32.65 -21.32
N LEU A 203 -15.91 32.57 -20.51
CA LEU A 203 -16.81 33.70 -20.26
C LEU A 203 -16.07 34.86 -19.58
N ASP A 204 -15.25 34.58 -18.56
CA ASP A 204 -14.43 35.59 -17.90
C ASP A 204 -13.48 36.27 -18.91
N GLN A 205 -12.84 35.51 -19.80
CA GLN A 205 -12.02 36.08 -20.87
C GLN A 205 -12.83 36.94 -21.85
N TYR A 206 -14.04 36.50 -22.23
CA TYR A 206 -14.92 37.24 -23.12
C TYR A 206 -15.34 38.59 -22.50
N PHE A 207 -15.82 38.61 -21.26
CA PHE A 207 -16.20 39.84 -20.56
C PHE A 207 -15.02 40.80 -20.35
N ILE A 208 -13.82 40.27 -20.08
CA ILE A 208 -12.59 41.05 -19.98
C ILE A 208 -12.18 41.64 -21.35
N SER A 209 -12.53 40.98 -22.46
CA SER A 209 -12.26 41.47 -23.81
C SER A 209 -13.28 42.54 -24.25
N ASP A 210 -14.56 42.35 -23.94
CA ASP A 210 -15.64 43.26 -24.31
C ASP A 210 -15.57 44.58 -23.51
N SER A 211 -15.24 44.50 -22.22
CA SER A 211 -15.01 45.69 -21.38
C SER A 211 -13.80 46.53 -21.80
N ARG A 212 -12.85 45.98 -22.56
CA ARG A 212 -11.72 46.73 -23.16
C ARG A 212 -12.05 47.41 -24.48
N ILE A 213 -13.18 47.07 -25.11
CA ILE A 213 -13.60 47.63 -26.40
C ILE A 213 -14.53 48.85 -26.19
N GLN A 214 -15.09 49.02 -24.98
CA GLN A 214 -15.98 50.14 -24.62
C GLN A 214 -15.29 51.33 -23.91
N VAL A 215 -13.95 51.40 -23.94
CA VAL A 215 -13.15 52.55 -23.46
C VAL A 215 -12.37 53.14 -24.62
#